data_AF-A0A4S4N0F8-F1
#
_entry.id   AF-A0A4S4N0F8-F1
#
_cell.length_a   1.000
_cell.length_b   1.000
_cell.length_c   1.000
_cell.angle_alpha   90.00
_cell.angle_beta   90.00
_cell.angle_gamma   90.00
#
_symmetry.space_group_name_H-M   'P 1'
#
loop_
_entity.id
_entity.type
_entity.pdbx_description
1 polymer ?
#
loop_
_entity_poly.entity_id
_entity_poly.type
_entity_poly.pdbx_seq_one_letter_code
_entity_poly.pdbx_strand_id
1 'polypeptide(L)'
;MHDVQEDKLLLGTPLSRAYGVFDMYKIEGTASESNLYHIEGLFSKLESQASTVIAKLHKAIDGSNVLARTPVTLSRAEVNTLRKFLFLADYRGGRRMTQFLEEKFDKNGRIEVETFKQKHNLDNMRAVWLFNLQNMLTSEHWEIPDNDKIIESDRTLYFRDMCLMQLAFFVAPDDCEFLMTDNGLGLWEGTYLPSSMLMRHLANPDVNPAHLAWIHTTTYPVSPKLLIMLRNIAMDDPQEGRGRQFSVLGDNVPDDSFFRDLPRTSVEVKHATPFSSFSEYPEPLRTRFAESFGAKYKVVGSRVQDLLTFRMHLLDAEQCARVNFIRLENHPRLITFKSPRNLLSAIRYHEATEGTRAAGELLGERPTKASYTSLISQLEHLIEHGVVPSPSTDASNVAQPHVPTSPPLNPRAPSFYPTISFVQDTSLIEQLRTRPHSFAGGEGTAPATETSQASASSGPPVAPSVQHTPTRKVRKRLMRREIYPVPHYNPNLLPPHYLRLTGVALVCILVVVPITMSTQGYPYMKSICFFVLRSIFFLAKLFLWACRAFLQQCLEDMADTLVSAVKLSIKLVIFLAKLVAILIFCAFCLIIEGTESRERRSRQQYQY
;
A
#
# COMPACT_ATOMS: atom_id res chain seq x y z
N MET A 1 21.31 0.16 -15.35
CA MET A 1 19.96 -0.45 -15.42
C MET A 1 20.11 -1.90 -15.81
N HIS A 2 19.33 -2.80 -15.25
CA HIS A 2 19.30 -4.22 -15.62
C HIS A 2 17.87 -4.62 -15.97
N ASP A 3 17.69 -5.28 -17.12
CA ASP A 3 16.43 -5.95 -17.49
C ASP A 3 16.53 -7.42 -17.07
N VAL A 4 15.74 -7.80 -16.06
CA VAL A 4 15.72 -9.13 -15.45
C VAL A 4 15.18 -10.20 -16.41
N GLN A 5 14.31 -9.83 -17.36
CA GLN A 5 13.76 -10.79 -18.33
C GLN A 5 14.74 -11.13 -19.43
N GLU A 6 15.46 -10.11 -19.92
CA GLU A 6 16.49 -10.26 -20.95
C GLU A 6 17.87 -10.57 -20.37
N ASP A 7 17.97 -10.62 -19.03
CA ASP A 7 19.21 -10.78 -18.26
C ASP A 7 20.33 -9.84 -18.74
N LYS A 8 19.96 -8.59 -19.05
CA LYS A 8 20.83 -7.65 -19.76
C LYS A 8 21.14 -6.43 -18.91
N LEU A 9 22.44 -6.20 -18.67
CA LEU A 9 22.93 -4.98 -18.06
C LEU A 9 23.14 -3.86 -19.10
N LEU A 10 22.53 -2.70 -18.85
CA LEU A 10 22.53 -1.51 -19.70
C LEU A 10 23.13 -0.33 -18.92
N LEU A 11 24.24 0.21 -19.44
CA LEU A 11 24.91 1.39 -18.88
C LEU A 11 24.41 2.69 -19.52
N GLY A 12 24.39 3.77 -18.74
CA GLY A 12 24.10 5.12 -19.23
C GLY A 12 22.65 5.37 -19.70
N THR A 13 21.70 4.50 -19.39
CA THR A 13 20.29 4.74 -19.73
C THR A 13 19.72 5.88 -18.88
N PRO A 14 19.24 6.98 -19.47
CA PRO A 14 18.60 8.05 -18.70
C PRO A 14 17.36 7.53 -17.97
N LEU A 15 17.16 7.95 -16.71
CA LEU A 15 16.01 7.55 -15.90
C LEU A 15 14.66 7.87 -16.58
N SER A 16 14.58 9.00 -17.27
CA SER A 16 13.41 9.41 -18.05
C SER A 16 13.04 8.40 -19.13
N ARG A 17 14.02 7.70 -19.70
CA ARG A 17 13.81 6.64 -20.69
C ARG A 17 13.54 5.28 -20.04
N ALA A 18 14.10 5.03 -18.86
CA ALA A 18 13.92 3.77 -18.13
C ALA A 18 12.48 3.60 -17.63
N TYR A 19 11.86 4.68 -17.16
CA TYR A 19 10.53 4.64 -16.52
C TYR A 19 9.47 5.48 -17.23
N GLY A 20 9.85 6.25 -18.26
CA GLY A 20 8.90 6.96 -19.10
C GLY A 20 8.07 5.99 -19.93
N VAL A 21 6.82 5.78 -19.54
CA VAL A 21 5.84 5.06 -20.38
C VAL A 21 5.27 6.05 -21.38
N PHE A 22 5.95 6.18 -22.53
CA PHE A 22 5.44 7.00 -23.63
C PHE A 22 4.24 6.33 -24.27
N ASP A 23 3.27 7.13 -24.69
CA ASP A 23 2.10 6.66 -25.43
C ASP A 23 1.25 5.63 -24.69
N MET A 24 1.31 5.61 -23.35
CA MET A 24 0.55 4.67 -22.52
C MET A 24 -0.94 4.71 -22.81
N TYR A 25 -1.43 5.90 -23.18
CA TYR A 25 -2.85 6.11 -23.46
C TYR A 25 -3.21 5.96 -24.94
N LYS A 26 -2.24 5.81 -25.86
CA LYS A 26 -2.54 5.58 -27.28
C LYS A 26 -3.27 4.24 -27.48
N ILE A 27 -4.28 4.27 -28.35
CA ILE A 27 -4.93 3.07 -28.89
C ILE A 27 -4.85 3.21 -30.39
N GLU A 28 -4.32 2.19 -31.05
CA GLU A 28 -4.41 2.08 -32.51
C GLU A 28 -5.88 1.97 -32.90
N GLY A 29 -6.39 2.97 -33.64
CA GLY A 29 -7.73 2.91 -34.26
C GLY A 29 -8.88 3.62 -33.52
N THR A 30 -8.65 4.33 -32.41
CA THR A 30 -9.72 5.16 -31.80
C THR A 30 -9.62 6.63 -32.23
N ALA A 31 -10.69 7.16 -32.81
CA ALA A 31 -10.74 8.47 -33.48
C ALA A 31 -10.64 9.72 -32.59
N SER A 32 -10.45 9.59 -31.28
CA SER A 32 -10.38 10.73 -30.35
C SER A 32 -8.96 10.91 -29.76
N GLU A 33 -8.00 11.25 -30.62
CA GLU A 33 -6.62 11.57 -30.20
C GLU A 33 -6.55 12.76 -29.21
N SER A 34 -7.51 13.68 -29.28
CA SER A 34 -7.55 14.91 -28.46
C SER A 34 -7.53 14.66 -26.95
N ASN A 35 -8.27 13.65 -26.46
CA ASN A 35 -8.35 13.33 -25.04
C ASN A 35 -7.07 12.66 -24.50
N LEU A 36 -6.28 12.00 -25.36
CA LEU A 36 -5.11 11.24 -24.94
C LEU A 36 -3.95 12.15 -24.58
N TYR A 37 -3.65 13.11 -25.45
CA TYR A 37 -2.63 14.12 -25.18
C TYR A 37 -3.02 15.05 -24.03
N HIS A 38 -4.32 15.17 -23.74
CA HIS A 38 -4.78 15.94 -22.59
C HIS A 38 -4.33 15.32 -21.27
N ILE A 39 -4.50 14.01 -21.07
CA ILE A 39 -4.05 13.33 -19.83
C ILE A 39 -2.53 13.40 -19.69
N GLU A 40 -1.78 13.17 -20.77
CA GLU A 40 -0.30 13.32 -20.76
C GLU A 40 0.13 14.74 -20.40
N GLY A 41 -0.55 15.76 -20.93
CA GLY A 41 -0.29 17.16 -20.59
C GLY A 41 -0.55 17.46 -19.11
N LEU A 42 -1.63 16.92 -18.55
CA LEU A 42 -1.95 17.05 -17.12
C LEU A 42 -0.90 16.36 -16.23
N PHE A 43 -0.46 15.15 -16.61
CA PHE A 43 0.60 14.44 -15.91
C PHE A 43 1.92 15.18 -15.99
N SER A 44 2.33 15.62 -17.18
CA SER A 44 3.56 16.39 -17.39
C SER A 44 3.60 17.63 -16.51
N LYS A 45 2.46 18.32 -16.35
CA LYS A 45 2.32 19.45 -15.43
C LYS A 45 2.53 19.03 -13.97
N LEU A 46 1.86 17.97 -13.51
CA LEU A 46 2.00 17.46 -12.14
C LEU A 46 3.43 16.99 -11.84
N GLU A 47 4.04 16.27 -12.78
CA GLU A 47 5.43 15.79 -12.69
C GLU A 47 6.41 16.96 -12.62
N SER A 48 6.23 17.99 -13.44
CA SER A 48 7.05 19.21 -13.38
C SER A 48 6.94 19.90 -12.02
N GLN A 49 5.73 20.05 -11.49
CA GLN A 49 5.52 20.63 -10.16
C GLN A 49 6.15 19.78 -9.05
N ALA A 50 5.95 18.45 -9.06
CA ALA A 50 6.55 17.54 -8.10
C ALA A 50 8.07 17.50 -8.19
N SER A 51 8.64 17.57 -9.39
CA SER A 51 10.09 17.61 -9.60
C SER A 51 10.74 18.83 -8.96
N THR A 52 10.03 19.97 -8.92
CA THR A 52 10.50 21.19 -8.23
C THR A 52 10.59 20.96 -6.72
N VAL A 53 9.60 20.27 -6.13
CA VAL A 53 9.62 19.89 -4.71
C VAL A 53 10.75 18.90 -4.43
N ILE A 54 10.93 17.89 -5.27
CA ILE A 54 12.00 16.89 -5.13
C ILE A 54 13.38 17.54 -5.26
N ALA A 55 13.57 18.48 -6.19
CA ALA A 55 14.81 19.24 -6.34
C ALA A 55 15.12 20.08 -5.09
N LYS A 56 14.10 20.67 -4.47
CA LYS A 56 14.24 21.38 -3.18
C LYS A 56 14.68 20.43 -2.05
N LEU A 57 14.13 19.22 -2.00
CA LEU A 57 14.58 18.18 -1.05
C LEU A 57 16.04 17.78 -1.31
N HIS A 58 16.43 17.58 -2.57
CA HIS A 58 17.82 17.28 -2.93
C HIS A 58 18.78 18.40 -2.54
N LYS A 59 18.43 19.65 -2.80
CA LYS A 59 19.25 20.80 -2.37
C LYS A 59 19.43 20.84 -0.85
N ALA A 60 18.42 20.44 -0.08
CA ALA A 60 18.53 20.34 1.37
C ALA A 60 19.48 19.20 1.80
N ILE A 61 19.50 18.09 1.06
CA ILE A 61 20.47 17.00 1.25
C ILE A 61 21.89 17.53 0.96
N ASP A 62 22.13 18.10 -0.21
CA ASP A 62 23.47 18.48 -0.67
C ASP A 62 24.05 19.69 0.08
N GLY A 63 23.19 20.63 0.50
CA GLY A 63 23.60 21.85 1.20
C GLY A 63 23.87 21.67 2.69
N SER A 64 23.47 20.54 3.27
CA SER A 64 23.82 20.18 4.64
C SER A 64 24.98 19.18 4.59
N ASN A 65 26.02 19.36 5.42
CA ASN A 65 26.82 18.21 5.84
C ASN A 65 25.83 17.29 6.53
N VAL A 66 25.24 16.33 5.83
CA VAL A 66 23.98 15.65 6.20
C VAL A 66 24.08 15.13 7.63
N LEU A 67 23.65 15.95 8.58
CA LEU A 67 23.47 15.55 9.96
C LEU A 67 22.20 14.71 10.00
N ALA A 68 22.09 13.81 10.95
CA ALA A 68 21.04 12.80 11.01
C ALA A 68 19.59 13.34 11.01
N ARG A 69 19.37 14.67 11.05
CA ARG A 69 18.06 15.35 11.22
C ARG A 69 17.96 16.71 10.52
N THR A 70 18.36 16.83 9.25
CA THR A 70 18.26 18.09 8.49
C THR A 70 16.78 18.53 8.37
N PRO A 71 16.39 19.72 8.85
CA PRO A 71 15.04 20.22 8.70
C PRO A 71 14.78 20.70 7.27
N VAL A 72 13.60 20.42 6.74
CA VAL A 72 13.14 20.95 5.45
C VAL A 72 11.72 21.47 5.55
N THR A 73 11.52 22.71 5.13
CA THR A 73 10.20 23.37 5.17
C THR A 73 9.57 23.39 3.79
N LEU A 74 8.38 22.79 3.69
CA LEU A 74 7.53 22.78 2.51
C LEU A 74 6.23 23.53 2.82
N SER A 75 5.70 24.26 1.85
CA SER A 75 4.32 24.74 1.90
C SER A 75 3.34 23.56 1.78
N ARG A 76 2.12 23.75 2.29
CA ARG A 76 1.03 22.78 2.13
C ARG A 76 0.75 22.50 0.66
N ALA A 77 0.83 23.52 -0.20
CA ALA A 77 0.74 23.35 -1.66
C ALA A 77 1.77 22.34 -2.18
N GLU A 78 3.05 22.49 -1.82
CA GLU A 78 4.12 21.57 -2.23
C GLU A 78 3.88 20.15 -1.70
N VAL A 79 3.43 20.01 -0.44
CA VAL A 79 3.07 18.71 0.16
C VAL A 79 1.90 18.06 -0.57
N ASN A 80 0.85 18.81 -0.88
CA ASN A 80 -0.33 18.34 -1.60
C ASN A 80 0.03 17.88 -3.02
N THR A 81 0.86 18.66 -3.73
CA THR A 81 1.42 18.29 -5.04
C THR A 81 2.18 16.98 -4.95
N LEU A 82 3.08 16.85 -3.96
CA LEU A 82 3.89 15.66 -3.80
C LEU A 82 3.04 14.42 -3.51
N ARG A 83 2.07 14.49 -2.60
CA ARG A 83 1.14 13.40 -2.31
C ARG A 83 0.38 12.96 -3.55
N LYS A 84 -0.21 13.93 -4.26
CA LYS A 84 -0.97 13.68 -5.48
C LYS A 84 -0.10 13.02 -6.56
N PHE A 85 1.13 13.48 -6.72
CA PHE A 85 2.10 12.86 -7.64
C PHE A 85 2.42 11.42 -7.25
N LEU A 86 2.74 11.14 -5.99
CA LEU A 86 3.11 9.79 -5.53
C LEU A 86 1.97 8.79 -5.73
N PHE A 87 0.73 9.18 -5.38
CA PHE A 87 -0.44 8.34 -5.62
C PHE A 87 -0.63 8.07 -7.12
N LEU A 88 -0.63 9.12 -7.94
CA LEU A 88 -0.95 8.98 -9.35
C LEU A 88 0.17 8.28 -10.16
N ALA A 89 1.42 8.40 -9.73
CA ALA A 89 2.53 7.67 -10.31
C ALA A 89 2.39 6.15 -10.11
N ASP A 90 1.98 5.69 -8.92
CA ASP A 90 1.65 4.28 -8.67
C ASP A 90 0.37 3.86 -9.42
N TYR A 91 -0.69 4.67 -9.30
CA TYR A 91 -2.00 4.39 -9.90
C TYR A 91 -1.93 4.21 -11.43
N ARG A 92 -1.10 4.99 -12.14
CA ARG A 92 -1.05 5.02 -13.61
C ARG A 92 -0.31 3.84 -14.25
N GLY A 93 0.75 3.33 -13.61
CA GLY A 93 1.60 2.28 -14.20
C GLY A 93 1.49 0.92 -13.52
N GLY A 94 0.94 0.89 -12.30
CA GLY A 94 0.96 -0.28 -11.43
C GLY A 94 -0.20 -1.25 -11.61
N ARG A 95 -0.54 -1.91 -10.50
CA ARG A 95 -1.59 -2.94 -10.44
C ARG A 95 -2.95 -2.42 -10.84
N ARG A 96 -3.27 -1.16 -10.54
CA ARG A 96 -4.59 -0.58 -10.79
C ARG A 96 -4.86 -0.41 -12.28
N MET A 97 -3.90 0.09 -13.06
CA MET A 97 -4.02 0.12 -14.52
C MET A 97 -4.27 -1.28 -15.08
N THR A 98 -3.42 -2.26 -14.73
CA THR A 98 -3.58 -3.64 -15.19
C THR A 98 -4.96 -4.20 -14.83
N GLN A 99 -5.50 -3.85 -13.65
CA GLN A 99 -6.81 -4.26 -13.22
C GLN A 99 -7.93 -3.82 -14.18
N PHE A 100 -7.91 -2.57 -14.63
CA PHE A 100 -8.88 -2.05 -15.59
C PHE A 100 -8.66 -2.58 -17.01
N LEU A 101 -7.41 -2.69 -17.46
CA LEU A 101 -7.09 -3.16 -18.80
C LEU A 101 -7.36 -4.66 -19.00
N GLU A 102 -7.16 -5.46 -17.95
CA GLU A 102 -7.40 -6.91 -17.96
C GLU A 102 -8.76 -7.29 -17.35
N GLU A 103 -9.55 -6.30 -16.91
CA GLU A 103 -10.87 -6.46 -16.27
C GLU A 103 -10.87 -7.42 -15.04
N LYS A 104 -9.74 -7.46 -14.32
CA LYS A 104 -9.47 -8.33 -13.17
C LYS A 104 -10.03 -7.75 -11.87
N PHE A 105 -11.34 -7.65 -11.80
CA PHE A 105 -12.05 -7.21 -10.60
C PHE A 105 -12.61 -8.38 -9.79
N ASP A 106 -12.60 -8.25 -8.46
CA ASP A 106 -13.49 -9.06 -7.64
C ASP A 106 -14.97 -8.71 -7.92
N LYS A 107 -15.89 -9.53 -7.42
CA LYS A 107 -17.33 -9.37 -7.69
C LYS A 107 -17.86 -7.98 -7.33
N ASN A 108 -17.45 -7.42 -6.19
CA ASN A 108 -17.94 -6.11 -5.75
C ASN A 108 -17.29 -4.98 -6.54
N GLY A 109 -15.98 -5.06 -6.77
CA GLY A 109 -15.27 -4.12 -7.63
C GLY A 109 -15.86 -4.07 -9.03
N ARG A 110 -16.24 -5.23 -9.60
CA ARG A 110 -16.89 -5.29 -10.91
C ARG A 110 -18.25 -4.59 -10.91
N ILE A 111 -19.09 -4.83 -9.90
CA ILE A 111 -20.39 -4.17 -9.78
C ILE A 111 -20.23 -2.65 -9.68
N GLU A 112 -19.30 -2.18 -8.85
CA GLU A 112 -19.01 -0.76 -8.66
C GLU A 112 -18.56 -0.11 -9.98
N VAL A 113 -17.58 -0.71 -10.65
CA VAL A 113 -17.03 -0.18 -11.91
C VAL A 113 -18.08 -0.18 -13.01
N GLU A 114 -18.90 -1.23 -13.13
CA GLU A 114 -20.00 -1.29 -14.11
C GLU A 114 -21.09 -0.24 -13.84
N THR A 115 -21.47 -0.08 -12.57
CA THR A 115 -22.44 0.95 -12.16
C THR A 115 -21.91 2.34 -12.49
N PHE A 116 -20.63 2.59 -12.21
CA PHE A 116 -19.98 3.85 -12.51
C PHE A 116 -19.88 4.10 -14.03
N LYS A 117 -19.52 3.06 -14.80
CA LYS A 117 -19.47 3.08 -16.27
C LYS A 117 -20.82 3.51 -16.85
N GLN A 118 -21.91 2.91 -16.38
CA GLN A 118 -23.28 3.25 -16.78
C GLN A 118 -23.68 4.66 -16.36
N LYS A 119 -23.41 5.06 -15.11
CA LYS A 119 -23.72 6.40 -14.57
C LYS A 119 -23.11 7.52 -15.44
N HIS A 120 -21.91 7.30 -15.95
CA HIS A 120 -21.15 8.31 -16.71
C HIS A 120 -21.14 8.08 -18.23
N ASN A 121 -21.94 7.13 -18.75
CA ASN A 121 -22.01 6.77 -20.17
C ASN A 121 -20.63 6.51 -20.81
N LEU A 122 -19.81 5.67 -20.14
CA LEU A 122 -18.45 5.35 -20.59
C LEU A 122 -18.44 4.02 -21.37
N ASP A 123 -17.63 3.95 -22.43
CA ASP A 123 -17.68 2.83 -23.38
C ASP A 123 -17.18 1.50 -22.78
N ASN A 124 -16.10 1.53 -22.01
CA ASN A 124 -15.42 0.32 -21.49
C ASN A 124 -14.63 0.61 -20.21
N MET A 125 -14.07 -0.44 -19.58
CA MET A 125 -13.32 -0.33 -18.32
C MET A 125 -12.10 0.58 -18.42
N ARG A 126 -11.43 0.61 -19.57
CA ARG A 126 -10.33 1.54 -19.82
C ARG A 126 -10.82 2.99 -19.81
N ALA A 127 -11.95 3.29 -20.45
CA ALA A 127 -12.54 4.62 -20.42
C ALA A 127 -12.87 5.06 -18.98
N VAL A 128 -13.33 4.14 -18.13
CA VAL A 128 -13.53 4.38 -16.69
C VAL A 128 -12.23 4.76 -15.99
N TRP A 129 -11.15 4.02 -16.21
CA TRP A 129 -9.83 4.33 -15.64
C TRP A 129 -9.29 5.69 -16.10
N LEU A 130 -9.37 5.99 -17.40
CA LEU A 130 -8.94 7.28 -17.95
C LEU A 130 -9.78 8.43 -17.39
N PHE A 131 -11.09 8.23 -17.25
CA PHE A 131 -12.00 9.21 -16.66
C PHE A 131 -11.63 9.48 -15.19
N ASN A 132 -11.37 8.45 -14.40
CA ASN A 132 -10.89 8.61 -13.02
C ASN A 132 -9.56 9.36 -12.97
N LEU A 133 -8.58 8.99 -13.81
CA LEU A 133 -7.28 9.66 -13.90
C LEU A 133 -7.43 11.15 -14.20
N GLN A 134 -8.22 11.50 -15.22
CA GLN A 134 -8.46 12.89 -15.59
C GLN A 134 -9.09 13.68 -14.44
N ASN A 135 -10.10 13.11 -13.79
CA ASN A 135 -10.77 13.78 -12.67
C ASN A 135 -9.85 13.91 -11.44
N MET A 136 -9.03 12.91 -11.13
CA MET A 136 -8.01 13.03 -10.08
C MET A 136 -6.98 14.12 -10.42
N LEU A 137 -6.47 14.14 -11.65
CA LEU A 137 -5.47 15.12 -12.11
C LEU A 137 -6.00 16.56 -12.07
N THR A 138 -7.27 16.77 -12.39
CA THR A 138 -7.89 18.10 -12.45
C THR A 138 -8.44 18.59 -11.11
N SER A 139 -8.80 17.68 -10.19
CA SER A 139 -9.30 18.06 -8.85
C SER A 139 -8.19 18.60 -7.96
N GLU A 140 -8.51 19.51 -7.05
CA GLU A 140 -7.56 19.86 -5.99
C GLU A 140 -7.31 18.65 -5.07
N HIS A 141 -6.14 18.59 -4.42
CA HIS A 141 -5.75 17.46 -3.56
C HIS A 141 -6.83 17.11 -2.53
N TRP A 142 -7.43 18.13 -1.90
CA TRP A 142 -8.43 17.97 -0.87
C TRP A 142 -9.86 17.71 -1.38
N GLU A 143 -10.08 17.77 -2.69
CA GLU A 143 -11.39 17.54 -3.31
C GLU A 143 -11.55 16.12 -3.84
N ILE A 144 -10.44 15.41 -4.08
CA ILE A 144 -10.44 14.04 -4.61
C ILE A 144 -11.33 13.08 -3.80
N PRO A 145 -11.29 13.07 -2.44
CA PRO A 145 -12.15 12.18 -1.65
C PRO A 145 -13.66 12.42 -1.85
N ASP A 146 -14.06 13.64 -2.22
CA ASP A 146 -15.46 14.04 -2.35
C ASP A 146 -15.94 14.13 -3.81
N ASN A 147 -15.05 13.98 -4.80
CA ASN A 147 -15.40 14.16 -6.21
C ASN A 147 -16.14 12.93 -6.78
N ASP A 148 -17.46 13.04 -6.95
CA ASP A 148 -18.33 11.95 -7.40
C ASP A 148 -18.09 11.47 -8.86
N LYS A 149 -17.20 12.14 -9.60
CA LYS A 149 -16.66 11.72 -10.91
C LYS A 149 -15.45 10.80 -10.78
N ILE A 150 -15.15 10.32 -9.57
CA ILE A 150 -14.13 9.32 -9.29
C ILE A 150 -14.81 8.16 -8.56
N ILE A 151 -14.51 6.94 -8.97
CA ILE A 151 -15.04 5.72 -8.33
C ILE A 151 -14.77 5.76 -6.82
N GLU A 152 -15.75 5.35 -6.01
CA GLU A 152 -15.69 5.42 -4.55
C GLU A 152 -14.52 4.63 -3.96
N SER A 153 -14.23 3.43 -4.46
CA SER A 153 -13.06 2.66 -4.04
C SER A 153 -11.76 3.41 -4.29
N ASP A 154 -11.62 4.10 -5.43
CA ASP A 154 -10.44 4.91 -5.74
C ASP A 154 -10.33 6.16 -4.86
N ARG A 155 -11.45 6.83 -4.56
CA ARG A 155 -11.48 7.95 -3.61
C ARG A 155 -11.08 7.52 -2.21
N THR A 156 -11.57 6.36 -1.79
CA THR A 156 -11.26 5.77 -0.48
C THR A 156 -9.78 5.40 -0.38
N LEU A 157 -9.21 4.81 -1.45
CA LEU A 157 -7.78 4.52 -1.52
C LEU A 157 -6.95 5.81 -1.45
N TYR A 158 -7.32 6.83 -2.23
CA TYR A 158 -6.65 8.13 -2.19
C TYR A 158 -6.71 8.75 -0.78
N PHE A 159 -7.90 8.78 -0.18
CA PHE A 159 -8.09 9.35 1.15
C PHE A 159 -7.25 8.61 2.20
N ARG A 160 -7.27 7.27 2.19
CA ARG A 160 -6.45 6.47 3.08
C ARG A 160 -4.97 6.79 2.91
N ASP A 161 -4.45 6.69 1.69
CA ASP A 161 -3.00 6.74 1.46
C ASP A 161 -2.45 8.18 1.57
N MET A 162 -3.20 9.16 1.07
CA MET A 162 -2.71 10.52 0.95
C MET A 162 -3.20 11.44 2.07
N CYS A 163 -4.26 11.09 2.78
CA CYS A 163 -4.80 11.94 3.85
C CYS A 163 -4.56 11.35 5.24
N LEU A 164 -4.59 10.02 5.39
CA LEU A 164 -4.42 9.36 6.69
C LEU A 164 -2.98 8.90 6.97
N MET A 165 -2.06 9.02 6.01
CA MET A 165 -0.64 8.70 6.22
C MET A 165 0.21 9.96 6.29
N GLN A 166 1.15 10.01 7.23
CA GLN A 166 2.16 11.04 7.37
C GLN A 166 3.30 10.85 6.36
N LEU A 167 3.77 11.94 5.75
CA LEU A 167 5.00 11.94 4.95
C LEU A 167 6.24 11.91 5.85
N ALA A 168 7.22 11.11 5.46
CA ALA A 168 8.56 11.06 6.03
C ALA A 168 9.61 11.04 4.91
N PHE A 169 10.79 11.61 5.20
CA PHE A 169 11.90 11.71 4.25
C PHE A 169 13.13 11.03 4.82
N PHE A 170 13.69 10.10 4.05
CA PHE A 170 14.86 9.32 4.42
C PHE A 170 15.95 9.46 3.37
N VAL A 171 17.19 9.54 3.83
CA VAL A 171 18.37 9.77 3.01
C VAL A 171 19.27 8.55 3.08
N ALA A 172 19.73 8.08 1.92
CA ALA A 172 20.75 7.05 1.83
C ALA A 172 22.14 7.65 2.16
N PRO A 173 22.94 7.04 3.06
CA PRO A 173 24.37 7.33 3.20
C PRO A 173 25.15 7.07 1.91
N ASP A 174 26.40 7.53 1.86
CA ASP A 174 27.23 7.47 0.64
C ASP A 174 27.58 6.05 0.20
N ASP A 175 27.62 5.11 1.14
CA ASP A 175 27.93 3.69 0.94
C ASP A 175 26.69 2.83 0.60
N CYS A 176 25.49 3.40 0.66
CA CYS A 176 24.25 2.74 0.28
C CYS A 176 23.53 3.51 -0.84
N GLU A 177 22.52 2.90 -1.46
CA GLU A 177 21.59 3.62 -2.32
C GLU A 177 20.21 2.96 -2.32
N PHE A 178 19.17 3.72 -2.69
CA PHE A 178 17.86 3.15 -2.95
C PHE A 178 17.76 2.69 -4.41
N LEU A 179 17.40 1.42 -4.60
CA LEU A 179 17.11 0.89 -5.92
C LEU A 179 15.79 1.45 -6.44
N MET A 180 15.77 1.80 -7.72
CA MET A 180 14.56 2.14 -8.44
C MET A 180 14.12 0.94 -9.27
N THR A 181 12.84 0.64 -9.29
CA THR A 181 12.29 -0.46 -10.09
C THR A 181 11.00 -0.04 -10.81
N ASP A 182 10.65 -0.74 -11.88
CA ASP A 182 9.47 -0.43 -12.70
C ASP A 182 8.14 -0.63 -11.95
N ASN A 183 8.17 -1.43 -10.90
CA ASN A 183 7.07 -1.66 -9.97
C ASN A 183 7.35 -1.15 -8.55
N GLY A 184 8.38 -0.30 -8.37
CA GLY A 184 8.92 0.05 -7.06
C GLY A 184 8.24 1.23 -6.37
N LEU A 185 7.43 2.00 -7.08
CA LEU A 185 6.64 3.09 -6.52
C LEU A 185 5.41 2.53 -5.84
N GLY A 186 5.13 2.94 -4.61
CA GLY A 186 3.92 2.51 -3.91
C GLY A 186 4.01 1.12 -3.29
N LEU A 187 5.22 0.55 -3.15
CA LEU A 187 5.39 -0.71 -2.42
C LEU A 187 5.12 -0.48 -0.94
N TRP A 188 4.19 -1.26 -0.39
CA TRP A 188 3.71 -1.13 0.98
C TRP A 188 4.00 -2.37 1.80
N GLU A 189 4.06 -2.18 3.12
CA GLU A 189 4.08 -3.24 4.13
C GLU A 189 3.02 -2.96 5.19
N GLY A 190 2.54 -4.03 5.82
CA GLY A 190 1.40 -3.98 6.71
C GLY A 190 1.10 -5.34 7.33
N THR A 191 0.15 -5.36 8.27
CA THR A 191 -0.29 -6.58 8.93
C THR A 191 -1.74 -6.90 8.60
N TYR A 192 -2.10 -8.18 8.65
CA TYR A 192 -3.48 -8.60 8.53
C TYR A 192 -4.18 -8.56 9.89
N LEU A 193 -5.30 -7.84 9.97
CA LEU A 193 -6.10 -7.78 11.20
C LEU A 193 -7.12 -8.92 11.22
N PRO A 194 -7.12 -9.82 12.23
CA PRO A 194 -7.96 -11.02 12.23
C PRO A 194 -9.45 -10.75 12.09
N SER A 195 -10.01 -9.80 12.85
CA SER A 195 -11.45 -9.50 12.78
C SER A 195 -11.83 -8.84 11.45
N SER A 196 -10.94 -7.99 10.91
CA SER A 196 -11.14 -7.36 9.59
C SER A 196 -11.12 -8.38 8.47
N MET A 197 -10.19 -9.34 8.51
CA MET A 197 -10.15 -10.46 7.58
C MET A 197 -11.40 -11.32 7.68
N LEU A 198 -11.80 -11.72 8.89
CA LEU A 198 -12.96 -12.57 9.11
C LEU A 198 -14.24 -11.91 8.59
N MET A 199 -14.50 -10.66 9.00
CA MET A 199 -15.73 -9.95 8.62
C MET A 199 -15.85 -9.78 7.11
N ARG A 200 -14.74 -9.48 6.42
CA ARG A 200 -14.80 -9.25 4.97
C ARG A 200 -14.75 -10.53 4.16
N HIS A 201 -14.08 -11.58 4.65
CA HIS A 201 -14.18 -12.91 4.04
C HIS A 201 -15.60 -13.46 4.15
N LEU A 202 -16.28 -13.25 5.29
CA LEU A 202 -17.69 -13.60 5.44
C LEU A 202 -18.60 -12.78 4.51
N ALA A 203 -18.29 -11.49 4.31
CA ALA A 203 -19.06 -10.65 3.41
C ALA A 203 -18.79 -10.92 1.92
N ASN A 204 -17.57 -11.34 1.59
CA ASN A 204 -17.14 -11.55 0.21
C ASN A 204 -15.95 -12.53 0.14
N PRO A 205 -16.21 -13.85 0.06
CA PRO A 205 -15.17 -14.87 0.15
C PRO A 205 -14.19 -14.83 -1.02
N ASP A 206 -14.58 -14.22 -2.14
CA ASP A 206 -13.78 -14.11 -3.37
C ASP A 206 -12.78 -12.94 -3.34
N VAL A 207 -12.81 -12.08 -2.31
CA VAL A 207 -11.90 -10.92 -2.23
C VAL A 207 -10.53 -11.40 -1.81
N ASN A 208 -9.51 -11.03 -2.61
CA ASN A 208 -8.13 -11.27 -2.26
C ASN A 208 -7.82 -10.65 -0.88
N PRO A 209 -7.41 -11.46 0.12
CA PRO A 209 -7.17 -11.00 1.48
C PRO A 209 -6.11 -9.89 1.55
N ALA A 210 -5.22 -9.75 0.56
CA ALA A 210 -4.25 -8.66 0.48
C ALA A 210 -4.88 -7.25 0.49
N HIS A 211 -6.14 -7.10 0.06
CA HIS A 211 -6.87 -5.83 0.17
C HIS A 211 -7.28 -5.47 1.61
N LEU A 212 -7.00 -6.35 2.57
CA LEU A 212 -7.43 -6.29 3.98
C LEU A 212 -6.28 -6.04 4.93
N ALA A 213 -5.06 -5.89 4.41
CA ALA A 213 -3.93 -5.52 5.22
C ALA A 213 -4.10 -4.11 5.76
N TRP A 214 -3.85 -3.96 7.05
CA TRP A 214 -3.60 -2.67 7.66
C TRP A 214 -2.21 -2.20 7.22
N ILE A 215 -2.19 -1.22 6.33
CA ILE A 215 -0.93 -0.68 5.79
C ILE A 215 -0.24 0.13 6.87
N HIS A 216 0.98 -0.26 7.22
CA HIS A 216 1.85 0.50 8.12
C HIS A 216 2.56 1.60 7.34
N THR A 217 3.23 1.22 6.25
CA THR A 217 4.05 2.14 5.47
C THR A 217 3.97 1.85 3.98
N THR A 218 4.17 2.89 3.19
CA THR A 218 4.29 2.83 1.73
C THR A 218 5.54 3.59 1.32
N THR A 219 6.37 2.99 0.46
CA THR A 219 7.70 3.51 0.12
C THR A 219 7.78 3.95 -1.33
N TYR A 220 8.45 5.08 -1.56
CA TYR A 220 8.63 5.70 -2.88
C TYR A 220 10.09 6.16 -3.03
N PRO A 221 10.97 5.34 -3.62
CA PRO A 221 12.34 5.73 -3.92
C PRO A 221 12.30 6.69 -5.12
N VAL A 222 12.45 7.99 -4.87
CA VAL A 222 12.37 9.00 -5.95
C VAL A 222 13.75 9.29 -6.57
N SER A 223 14.83 8.87 -5.89
CA SER A 223 16.19 8.87 -6.41
C SER A 223 17.05 7.89 -5.61
N PRO A 224 18.30 7.60 -6.05
CA PRO A 224 19.23 6.76 -5.29
C PRO A 224 19.53 7.27 -3.86
N LYS A 225 19.33 8.57 -3.62
CA LYS A 225 19.65 9.24 -2.35
C LYS A 225 18.42 9.52 -1.49
N LEU A 226 17.23 9.61 -2.07
CA LEU A 226 16.02 10.08 -1.38
C LEU A 226 14.90 9.03 -1.45
N LEU A 227 14.47 8.59 -0.28
CA LEU A 227 13.27 7.81 -0.07
C LEU A 227 12.19 8.69 0.53
N ILE A 228 11.03 8.72 -0.11
CA ILE A 228 9.81 9.27 0.48
C ILE A 228 8.99 8.10 1.02
N MET A 229 8.51 8.23 2.24
CA MET A 229 7.69 7.21 2.88
C MET A 229 6.38 7.84 3.36
N LEU A 230 5.28 7.12 3.15
CA LEU A 230 4.02 7.37 3.82
C LEU A 230 3.94 6.41 4.99
N ARG A 231 3.68 6.91 6.19
CA ARG A 231 3.50 6.12 7.41
C ARG A 231 2.11 6.36 7.96
N ASN A 232 1.42 5.30 8.34
CA ASN A 232 0.13 5.42 9.00
C ASN A 232 0.29 6.17 10.33
N ILE A 233 -0.51 7.22 10.54
CA ILE A 233 -0.48 8.06 11.76
C ILE A 233 -0.79 7.27 13.04
N ALA A 234 -1.37 6.08 12.90
CA ALA A 234 -1.61 5.14 13.98
C ALA A 234 -0.32 4.60 14.60
N MET A 235 0.78 4.62 13.85
CA MET A 235 2.07 4.05 14.25
C MET A 235 2.95 5.08 14.96
N ASP A 236 2.52 6.32 15.16
CA ASP A 236 3.33 7.30 15.88
C ASP A 236 3.48 6.92 17.37
N ASP A 237 4.60 7.32 17.97
CA ASP A 237 5.04 6.85 19.29
C ASP A 237 3.95 6.97 20.38
N PRO A 238 3.57 5.87 21.05
CA PRO A 238 2.60 5.90 22.15
C PRO A 238 3.06 6.75 23.35
N GLN A 239 4.36 7.07 23.47
CA GLN A 239 4.86 7.96 24.53
C GLN A 239 4.26 9.36 24.52
N GLU A 240 3.68 9.82 23.40
CA GLU A 240 2.89 11.06 23.38
C GLU A 240 1.50 10.93 24.06
N GLY A 241 1.27 9.91 24.89
CA GLY A 241 0.03 9.71 25.62
C GLY A 241 -1.14 9.24 24.77
N ARG A 242 -0.87 8.71 23.56
CA ARG A 242 -1.90 8.09 22.73
C ARG A 242 -2.22 6.71 23.28
N GLY A 243 -3.46 6.51 23.73
CA GLY A 243 -3.99 5.17 23.98
C GLY A 243 -3.81 4.29 22.73
N ARG A 244 -3.61 2.98 22.93
CA ARG A 244 -3.52 2.02 21.81
C ARG A 244 -4.64 2.29 20.82
N GLN A 245 -4.27 2.50 19.55
CA GLN A 245 -5.28 2.64 18.52
C GLN A 245 -5.90 1.27 18.25
N PHE A 246 -7.22 1.25 18.31
CA PHE A 246 -8.00 0.09 17.92
C PHE A 246 -8.45 0.27 16.47
N SER A 247 -8.46 -0.82 15.71
CA SER A 247 -9.17 -0.84 14.44
C SER A 247 -10.65 -0.50 14.66
N VAL A 248 -11.39 -0.16 13.60
CA VAL A 248 -12.85 0.07 13.68
C VAL A 248 -13.58 -1.13 14.31
N LEU A 249 -12.99 -2.33 14.22
CA LEU A 249 -13.52 -3.58 14.77
C LEU A 249 -12.96 -3.91 16.16
N GLY A 250 -12.19 -3.02 16.78
CA GLY A 250 -11.61 -3.23 18.11
C GLY A 250 -10.30 -4.04 18.11
N ASP A 251 -9.72 -4.34 16.95
CA ASP A 251 -8.45 -5.06 16.89
C ASP A 251 -7.33 -4.17 17.40
N ASN A 252 -6.44 -4.71 18.24
CA ASN A 252 -5.16 -4.05 18.50
C ASN A 252 -4.34 -4.09 17.22
N VAL A 253 -3.91 -2.94 16.72
CA VAL A 253 -2.95 -2.87 15.62
C VAL A 253 -1.57 -3.14 16.22
N PRO A 254 -0.90 -4.27 15.90
CA PRO A 254 0.45 -4.52 16.38
C PRO A 254 1.43 -3.53 15.74
N ASP A 255 2.48 -3.17 16.49
CA ASP A 255 3.63 -2.45 15.93
C ASP A 255 4.70 -3.43 15.45
N ASP A 256 4.32 -4.24 14.48
CA ASP A 256 5.16 -5.23 13.80
C ASP A 256 5.64 -4.72 12.43
N SER A 257 5.64 -3.40 12.22
CA SER A 257 6.19 -2.80 11.01
C SER A 257 7.63 -3.25 10.75
N PHE A 258 7.90 -3.64 9.50
CA PHE A 258 9.22 -3.95 8.97
C PHE A 258 10.19 -2.77 9.09
N PHE A 259 9.65 -1.57 9.23
CA PHE A 259 10.37 -0.31 9.38
C PHE A 259 10.17 0.31 10.77
N ARG A 260 9.86 -0.49 11.79
CA ARG A 260 9.56 0.01 13.14
C ARG A 260 10.68 0.81 13.79
N ASP A 261 11.92 0.53 13.42
CA ASP A 261 13.13 1.20 13.91
C ASP A 261 13.45 2.51 13.17
N LEU A 262 12.74 2.81 12.07
CA LEU A 262 12.91 4.09 11.40
C LEU A 262 12.35 5.23 12.26
N PRO A 263 13.04 6.39 12.32
CA PRO A 263 12.59 7.54 13.11
C PRO A 263 11.15 7.99 12.79
N ARG A 264 10.33 8.16 13.84
CA ARG A 264 8.92 8.58 13.75
C ARG A 264 8.68 10.03 14.14
N THR A 265 9.39 10.96 13.51
CA THR A 265 9.22 12.39 13.82
C THR A 265 7.89 12.93 13.30
N SER A 266 7.15 13.62 14.16
CA SER A 266 5.99 14.41 13.78
C SER A 266 6.39 15.61 12.90
N VAL A 267 5.50 16.01 12.00
CA VAL A 267 5.65 17.25 11.22
C VAL A 267 5.32 18.46 12.09
N GLU A 268 6.15 19.49 12.02
CA GLU A 268 5.88 20.76 12.68
C GLU A 268 5.08 21.65 11.72
N VAL A 269 3.88 22.09 12.10
CA VAL A 269 3.00 22.89 11.24
C VAL A 269 2.91 24.32 11.75
N LYS A 270 3.23 25.28 10.88
CA LYS A 270 3.01 26.71 11.09
C LYS A 270 1.87 27.18 10.19
N HIS A 271 0.75 27.52 10.82
CA HIS A 271 -0.42 28.01 10.11
C HIS A 271 -0.23 29.46 9.63
N ALA A 272 -0.52 29.74 8.36
CA ALA A 272 -0.40 31.09 7.78
C ALA A 272 -1.44 32.04 8.36
N THR A 273 -2.67 31.55 8.54
CA THR A 273 -3.76 32.26 9.23
C THR A 273 -4.24 31.44 10.43
N PRO A 274 -4.45 32.05 11.61
CA PRO A 274 -5.03 31.32 12.73
C PRO A 274 -6.42 30.79 12.36
N PHE A 275 -6.81 29.65 12.94
CA PHE A 275 -8.16 29.12 12.77
C PHE A 275 -9.18 30.06 13.43
N SER A 276 -10.05 30.67 12.63
CA SER A 276 -11.02 31.68 13.10
C SER A 276 -12.14 31.12 13.99
N SER A 277 -12.41 29.80 13.94
CA SER A 277 -13.64 29.22 14.52
C SER A 277 -13.42 28.09 15.52
N PHE A 278 -12.19 27.67 15.79
CA PHE A 278 -11.98 26.44 16.56
C PHE A 278 -11.92 26.64 18.09
N SER A 279 -12.30 27.80 18.64
CA SER A 279 -12.05 28.19 20.06
C SER A 279 -12.50 27.18 21.14
N GLU A 280 -13.35 26.22 20.81
CA GLU A 280 -13.88 25.19 21.72
C GLU A 280 -12.98 23.97 21.99
N TYR A 281 -11.84 23.78 21.29
CA TYR A 281 -10.99 22.59 21.50
C TYR A 281 -9.56 22.91 21.99
N PRO A 282 -9.01 22.13 22.95
CA PRO A 282 -7.62 22.25 23.41
C PRO A 282 -6.61 21.96 22.28
N GLU A 283 -5.54 22.77 22.23
CA GLU A 283 -4.53 22.84 21.16
C GLU A 283 -3.90 21.51 20.67
N PRO A 284 -3.56 20.51 21.50
CA PRO A 284 -2.92 19.29 20.97
C PRO A 284 -3.90 18.32 20.29
N LEU A 285 -5.21 18.39 20.58
CA LEU A 285 -6.24 17.55 19.96
C LEU A 285 -6.84 18.19 18.71
N ARG A 286 -6.75 19.52 18.59
CA ARG A 286 -7.43 20.33 17.57
C ARG A 286 -6.86 20.11 16.16
N THR A 287 -5.55 19.97 16.00
CA THR A 287 -4.89 19.78 14.69
C THR A 287 -4.90 18.32 14.25
N ARG A 288 -4.64 17.38 15.18
CA ARG A 288 -4.45 15.96 14.82
C ARG A 288 -5.75 15.18 14.59
N PHE A 289 -6.83 15.44 15.33
CA PHE A 289 -8.15 14.83 15.06
C PHE A 289 -8.89 15.47 13.88
N ALA A 290 -8.61 16.74 13.57
CA ALA A 290 -9.19 17.43 12.42
C ALA A 290 -8.65 16.91 11.09
N GLU A 291 -7.41 16.42 11.06
CA GLU A 291 -6.81 15.83 9.86
C GLU A 291 -7.41 14.45 9.53
N SER A 292 -8.02 13.75 10.50
CA SER A 292 -8.41 12.33 10.34
C SER A 292 -9.83 12.06 9.87
N PHE A 293 -10.78 13.01 9.91
CA PHE A 293 -12.19 12.73 9.57
C PHE A 293 -12.86 13.79 8.68
N GLY A 294 -13.07 13.41 7.41
CA GLY A 294 -14.01 13.98 6.44
C GLY A 294 -13.99 15.50 6.27
N ALA A 295 -14.98 16.18 6.85
CA ALA A 295 -15.19 17.63 6.64
C ALA A 295 -14.00 18.50 7.07
N LYS A 296 -13.22 18.06 8.05
CA LYS A 296 -12.08 18.82 8.56
C LYS A 296 -10.82 18.65 7.72
N TYR A 297 -10.65 17.51 7.04
CA TYR A 297 -9.54 17.29 6.11
C TYR A 297 -9.59 18.31 4.97
N LYS A 298 -10.77 18.58 4.40
CA LYS A 298 -10.93 19.57 3.33
C LYS A 298 -10.47 20.97 3.76
N VAL A 299 -10.83 21.36 4.98
CA VAL A 299 -10.40 22.64 5.57
C VAL A 299 -8.89 22.69 5.78
N VAL A 300 -8.25 21.64 6.29
CA VAL A 300 -6.79 21.63 6.49
C VAL A 300 -6.05 21.57 5.15
N GLY A 301 -6.47 20.70 4.23
CA GLY A 301 -5.83 20.50 2.94
C GLY A 301 -5.84 21.75 2.07
N SER A 302 -6.93 22.54 2.11
CA SER A 302 -7.08 23.80 1.35
C SER A 302 -6.23 24.96 1.87
N ARG A 303 -5.57 24.84 3.03
CA ARG A 303 -4.68 25.87 3.59
C ARG A 303 -3.31 25.82 2.93
N VAL A 304 -3.29 26.06 1.62
CA VAL A 304 -2.12 25.93 0.73
C VAL A 304 -0.89 26.74 1.16
N GLN A 305 -1.09 27.80 1.96
CA GLN A 305 -0.04 28.70 2.46
C GLN A 305 0.58 28.23 3.79
N ASP A 306 0.01 27.24 4.48
CA ASP A 306 0.60 26.72 5.71
C ASP A 306 1.99 26.14 5.42
N LEU A 307 2.91 26.31 6.38
CA LEU A 307 4.28 25.80 6.28
C LEU A 307 4.43 24.55 7.15
N LEU A 308 5.03 23.51 6.59
CA LEU A 308 5.27 22.23 7.22
C LEU A 308 6.76 21.97 7.25
N THR A 309 7.32 21.82 8.44
CA THR A 309 8.74 21.51 8.63
C THR A 309 8.88 20.03 8.97
N PHE A 310 9.56 19.32 8.09
CA PHE A 310 9.89 17.90 8.22
C PHE A 310 11.34 17.74 8.66
N ARG A 311 11.65 16.60 9.28
CA ARG A 311 13.02 16.16 9.53
C ARG A 311 13.39 15.11 8.48
N MET A 312 14.50 15.32 7.80
CA MET A 312 15.11 14.31 6.94
C MET A 312 16.06 13.45 7.78
N HIS A 313 15.90 12.13 7.70
CA HIS A 313 16.68 11.19 8.51
C HIS A 313 17.68 10.44 7.64
N LEU A 314 18.93 10.39 8.07
CA LEU A 314 19.95 9.53 7.47
C LEU A 314 19.71 8.09 7.93
N LEU A 315 19.58 7.15 6.98
CA LEU A 315 19.48 5.73 7.29
C LEU A 315 20.85 5.11 7.53
N ASP A 316 20.90 4.01 8.25
CA ASP A 316 22.06 3.12 8.22
C ASP A 316 22.01 2.16 7.01
N ALA A 317 23.11 1.46 6.77
CA ALA A 317 23.23 0.52 5.65
C ALA A 317 22.22 -0.64 5.72
N GLU A 318 21.87 -1.11 6.92
CA GLU A 318 20.90 -2.19 7.09
C GLU A 318 19.47 -1.70 6.74
N GLN A 319 19.11 -0.51 7.22
CA GLN A 319 17.86 0.16 6.89
C GLN A 319 17.72 0.40 5.39
N CYS A 320 18.78 0.86 4.71
CA CYS A 320 18.80 0.95 3.24
C CYS A 320 18.56 -0.42 2.58
N ALA A 321 19.26 -1.45 3.06
CA ALA A 321 19.19 -2.78 2.51
C ALA A 321 17.78 -3.38 2.67
N ARG A 322 17.09 -3.13 3.80
CA ARG A 322 15.67 -3.52 4.00
C ARG A 322 14.72 -2.83 3.03
N VAL A 323 14.94 -1.55 2.72
CA VAL A 323 14.16 -0.84 1.69
C VAL A 323 14.35 -1.53 0.32
N ASN A 324 15.59 -1.88 -0.03
CA ASN A 324 15.91 -2.58 -1.27
C ASN A 324 15.39 -4.02 -1.30
N PHE A 325 15.39 -4.71 -0.16
CA PHE A 325 14.87 -6.06 0.00
C PHE A 325 13.42 -6.16 -0.53
N ILE A 326 12.54 -5.26 -0.08
CA ILE A 326 11.13 -5.28 -0.52
C ILE A 326 11.01 -5.14 -2.04
N ARG A 327 11.87 -4.32 -2.67
CA ARG A 327 11.84 -4.11 -4.13
C ARG A 327 12.27 -5.37 -4.87
N LEU A 328 13.38 -5.98 -4.47
CA LEU A 328 13.88 -7.23 -5.08
C LEU A 328 12.91 -8.40 -4.87
N GLU A 329 12.30 -8.49 -3.68
CA GLU A 329 11.29 -9.50 -3.36
C GLU A 329 10.03 -9.36 -4.25
N ASN A 330 9.73 -8.16 -4.75
CA ASN A 330 8.61 -7.92 -5.66
C ASN A 330 8.94 -8.21 -7.14
N HIS A 331 10.01 -8.95 -7.43
CA HIS A 331 10.37 -9.45 -8.77
C HIS A 331 10.29 -8.37 -9.87
N PRO A 332 11.05 -7.27 -9.74
CA PRO A 332 11.01 -6.19 -10.71
C PRO A 332 11.50 -6.68 -12.06
N ARG A 333 10.95 -6.13 -13.16
CA ARG A 333 11.52 -6.38 -14.48
C ARG A 333 12.75 -5.51 -14.70
N LEU A 334 12.68 -4.26 -14.29
CA LEU A 334 13.76 -3.29 -14.48
C LEU A 334 14.32 -2.87 -13.13
N ILE A 335 15.63 -2.96 -12.97
CA ILE A 335 16.37 -2.48 -11.79
C ILE A 335 17.30 -1.36 -12.22
N THR A 336 17.12 -0.16 -11.68
CA THR A 336 18.05 0.97 -11.89
C THR A 336 18.79 1.29 -10.60
N PHE A 337 20.09 1.52 -10.77
CA PHE A 337 21.07 1.70 -9.70
C PHE A 337 22.18 2.63 -10.19
N LYS A 338 22.85 3.34 -9.29
CA LYS A 338 23.98 4.23 -9.59
C LYS A 338 25.31 3.49 -9.38
N SER A 339 25.40 2.63 -8.37
CA SER A 339 26.64 1.95 -7.99
C SER A 339 26.52 0.44 -8.16
N PRO A 340 27.32 -0.19 -9.04
CA PRO A 340 27.36 -1.65 -9.16
C PRO A 340 27.63 -2.35 -7.82
N ARG A 341 28.48 -1.75 -6.98
CA ARG A 341 28.80 -2.27 -5.64
C ARG A 341 27.58 -2.23 -4.72
N ASN A 342 26.81 -1.14 -4.74
CA ASN A 342 25.66 -1.01 -3.84
C ASN A 342 24.52 -1.95 -4.27
N LEU A 343 24.30 -2.13 -5.57
CA LEU A 343 23.36 -3.15 -6.06
C LEU A 343 23.82 -4.56 -5.67
N LEU A 344 25.10 -4.89 -5.83
CA LEU A 344 25.63 -6.21 -5.43
C LEU A 344 25.41 -6.45 -3.93
N SER A 345 25.68 -5.46 -3.08
CA SER A 345 25.41 -5.54 -1.64
C SER A 345 23.92 -5.73 -1.34
N ALA A 346 23.03 -5.02 -2.03
CA ALA A 346 21.58 -5.16 -1.87
C ALA A 346 21.08 -6.56 -2.27
N ILE A 347 21.59 -7.12 -3.37
CA ILE A 347 21.27 -8.49 -3.81
C ILE A 347 21.77 -9.51 -2.79
N ARG A 348 23.03 -9.39 -2.34
CA ARG A 348 23.59 -10.29 -1.32
C ARG A 348 22.81 -10.24 -0.02
N TYR A 349 22.35 -9.06 0.40
CA TYR A 349 21.46 -8.92 1.56
C TYR A 349 20.12 -9.64 1.34
N HIS A 350 19.52 -9.52 0.15
CA HIS A 350 18.27 -10.20 -0.22
C HIS A 350 18.41 -11.73 -0.25
N GLU A 351 19.50 -12.25 -0.80
CA GLU A 351 19.79 -13.69 -0.85
C GLU A 351 20.08 -14.27 0.55
N ALA A 352 20.95 -13.61 1.32
CA ALA A 352 21.37 -14.06 2.65
C ALA A 352 20.24 -13.99 3.71
N THR A 353 19.31 -13.06 3.55
CA THR A 353 18.19 -12.93 4.47
C THR A 353 17.19 -14.06 4.21
N GLU A 354 17.30 -15.18 4.93
CA GLU A 354 16.32 -16.26 4.90
C GLU A 354 14.95 -15.77 5.38
N GLY A 355 14.16 -15.22 4.44
CA GLY A 355 12.81 -14.71 4.65
C GLY A 355 12.64 -14.02 5.99
N THR A 356 13.08 -12.77 6.10
CA THR A 356 12.89 -11.93 7.28
C THR A 356 11.50 -12.21 7.87
N ARG A 357 11.48 -12.78 9.09
CA ARG A 357 10.27 -12.96 9.92
C ARG A 357 9.48 -11.66 10.14
N ALA A 358 10.03 -10.52 9.72
CA ALA A 358 9.54 -9.18 9.98
C ALA A 358 8.50 -8.66 8.97
N ALA A 359 8.32 -9.29 7.81
CA ALA A 359 7.09 -9.13 7.04
C ALA A 359 6.23 -10.33 7.40
N GLY A 360 5.20 -10.12 8.23
CA GLY A 360 4.42 -11.17 8.92
C GLY A 360 4.20 -12.44 8.11
N GLU A 361 4.16 -13.60 8.80
CA GLU A 361 4.04 -14.93 8.18
C GLU A 361 3.11 -14.90 6.96
N LEU A 362 3.71 -15.04 5.77
CA LEU A 362 2.96 -15.12 4.53
C LEU A 362 1.97 -16.28 4.66
N LEU A 363 0.68 -15.96 4.59
CA LEU A 363 -0.40 -16.95 4.53
C LEU A 363 -0.36 -17.64 3.16
N GLY A 364 0.57 -18.59 2.98
CA GLY A 364 0.71 -19.37 1.74
C GLY A 364 2.11 -19.93 1.48
N GLU A 365 2.25 -20.70 0.40
CA GLU A 365 3.56 -21.10 -0.11
C GLU A 365 4.38 -19.85 -0.44
N ARG A 366 5.59 -19.76 0.10
CA ARG A 366 6.48 -18.63 -0.20
C ARG A 366 6.77 -18.65 -1.70
N PRO A 367 6.59 -17.52 -2.41
CA PRO A 367 7.04 -17.43 -3.78
C PRO A 367 8.53 -17.78 -3.84
N THR A 368 8.91 -18.49 -4.90
CA THR A 368 10.33 -18.82 -5.12
C THR A 368 11.08 -17.51 -5.29
N LYS A 369 12.05 -17.25 -4.41
CA LYS A 369 12.90 -16.05 -4.50
C LYS A 369 13.49 -15.95 -5.91
N ALA A 370 13.53 -14.73 -6.45
CA ALA A 370 14.28 -14.48 -7.67
C ALA A 370 15.74 -14.85 -7.44
N SER A 371 16.31 -15.61 -8.38
CA SER A 371 17.75 -15.81 -8.43
C SER A 371 18.36 -14.66 -9.22
N TYR A 372 19.38 -14.02 -8.64
CA TYR A 372 20.13 -12.96 -9.29
C TYR A 372 21.55 -13.40 -9.64
N THR A 373 21.82 -14.71 -9.71
CA THR A 373 23.18 -15.26 -9.90
C THR A 373 23.86 -14.75 -11.16
N SER A 374 23.14 -14.66 -12.29
CA SER A 374 23.71 -14.08 -13.52
C SER A 374 24.06 -12.60 -13.35
N LEU A 375 23.14 -11.82 -12.77
CA LEU A 375 23.38 -10.40 -12.48
C LEU A 375 24.55 -10.19 -11.52
N ILE A 376 24.72 -11.05 -10.51
CA ILE A 376 25.87 -11.02 -9.60
C ILE A 376 27.16 -11.16 -10.40
N SER A 377 27.28 -12.17 -11.27
CA SER A 377 28.47 -12.36 -12.12
C SER A 377 28.71 -11.17 -13.04
N GLN A 378 27.65 -10.58 -13.62
CA GLN A 378 27.76 -9.38 -14.46
C GLN A 378 28.26 -8.16 -13.67
N LEU A 379 27.80 -7.99 -12.42
CA LEU A 379 28.21 -6.89 -11.54
C LEU A 379 29.65 -7.07 -11.06
N GLU A 380 30.04 -8.28 -10.67
CA GLU A 380 31.41 -8.60 -10.25
C GLU A 380 32.40 -8.32 -11.38
N HIS A 381 32.11 -8.81 -12.60
CA HIS A 381 32.91 -8.49 -13.79
C HIS A 381 32.98 -6.96 -14.01
N LEU A 382 31.84 -6.26 -13.98
CA LEU A 382 31.81 -4.80 -14.17
C LEU A 382 32.64 -4.06 -13.10
N ILE A 383 32.62 -4.52 -11.85
CA ILE A 383 33.40 -3.92 -10.75
C ILE A 383 34.90 -4.13 -10.95
N GLU A 384 35.31 -5.32 -11.39
CA GLU A 384 36.71 -5.70 -11.56
C GLU A 384 37.34 -5.07 -12.82
N HIS A 385 36.59 -5.04 -13.93
CA HIS A 385 37.15 -4.71 -15.24
C HIS A 385 36.65 -3.37 -15.78
N GLY A 386 35.62 -2.76 -15.18
CA GLY A 386 35.03 -1.50 -15.65
C GLY A 386 34.22 -1.61 -16.95
N VAL A 387 34.00 -2.83 -17.45
CA VAL A 387 33.24 -3.11 -18.69
C VAL A 387 32.18 -4.18 -18.44
N VAL A 388 31.04 -4.07 -19.13
CA VAL A 388 30.00 -5.11 -19.08
C VAL A 388 30.45 -6.31 -19.91
N PRO A 389 30.31 -7.56 -19.42
CA PRO A 389 30.59 -8.74 -20.23
C PRO A 389 29.81 -8.69 -21.55
N SER A 390 30.51 -8.92 -22.66
CA SER A 390 29.84 -9.22 -23.92
C SER A 390 28.96 -10.45 -23.70
N PRO A 391 27.69 -10.46 -24.16
CA PRO A 391 26.86 -11.65 -24.07
C PRO A 391 27.62 -12.78 -24.76
N SER A 392 27.91 -13.85 -24.01
CA SER A 392 28.71 -14.96 -24.50
C SER A 392 28.09 -15.48 -25.79
N THR A 393 28.80 -15.33 -26.91
CA THR A 393 28.36 -15.78 -28.24
C THR A 393 28.25 -17.31 -28.35
N ASP A 394 28.58 -18.04 -27.28
CA ASP A 394 28.59 -19.51 -27.20
C ASP A 394 27.20 -20.17 -27.15
N ALA A 395 26.11 -19.41 -27.30
CA ALA A 395 24.79 -19.97 -27.58
C ALA A 395 24.56 -20.36 -29.07
N SER A 396 25.62 -20.35 -29.89
CA SER A 396 25.55 -20.57 -31.35
C SER A 396 25.39 -22.03 -31.82
N ASN A 397 24.89 -22.93 -30.97
CA ASN A 397 24.53 -24.32 -31.37
C ASN A 397 23.05 -24.66 -31.15
N VAL A 398 22.16 -23.67 -31.30
CA VAL A 398 20.72 -23.90 -31.45
C VAL A 398 20.34 -23.75 -32.91
N ALA A 399 20.00 -24.87 -33.55
CA ALA A 399 19.49 -24.91 -34.92
C ALA A 399 18.36 -23.89 -35.12
N GLN A 400 18.50 -23.03 -36.12
CA GLN A 400 17.48 -22.06 -36.51
C GLN A 400 16.22 -22.79 -37.00
N PRO A 401 15.02 -22.49 -36.48
CA PRO A 401 13.78 -22.85 -37.16
C PRO A 401 13.57 -21.90 -38.33
N HIS A 402 13.34 -22.45 -39.52
CA HIS A 402 12.89 -21.70 -40.69
C HIS A 402 11.62 -20.89 -40.36
N VAL A 403 11.70 -19.56 -40.49
CA VAL A 403 10.57 -18.65 -40.48
C VAL A 403 10.36 -18.13 -41.92
N PRO A 404 9.13 -18.16 -42.46
CA PRO A 404 8.85 -17.73 -43.82
C PRO A 404 8.91 -16.19 -43.97
N THR A 405 9.48 -15.79 -45.10
CA THR A 405 9.74 -14.41 -45.52
C THR A 405 8.46 -13.59 -45.64
N SER A 406 8.38 -12.47 -44.92
CA SER A 406 7.38 -11.41 -45.14
C SER A 406 7.94 -10.33 -46.10
N PRO A 407 7.09 -9.65 -46.90
CA PRO A 407 7.54 -8.75 -47.96
C PRO A 407 8.02 -7.39 -47.42
N PRO A 408 8.82 -6.62 -48.20
CA PRO A 408 9.52 -5.44 -47.71
C PRO A 408 8.58 -4.24 -47.50
N LEU A 409 8.74 -3.57 -46.36
CA LEU A 409 8.10 -2.28 -46.07
C LEU A 409 8.82 -1.14 -46.81
N ASN A 410 8.00 -0.28 -47.39
CA ASN A 410 8.31 0.82 -48.29
C ASN A 410 8.96 2.02 -47.54
N PRO A 411 10.11 2.57 -47.99
CA PRO A 411 10.79 3.66 -47.28
C PRO A 411 10.35 5.02 -47.84
N ARG A 412 9.27 5.61 -47.33
CA ARG A 412 8.97 7.04 -47.51
C ARG A 412 7.84 7.52 -46.59
N ALA A 413 8.21 8.03 -45.40
CA ALA A 413 7.42 9.01 -44.67
C ALA A 413 8.38 9.91 -43.86
N PRO A 414 8.28 11.25 -43.94
CA PRO A 414 9.18 12.16 -43.24
C PRO A 414 8.84 12.22 -41.75
N SER A 415 9.87 12.08 -40.90
CA SER A 415 9.75 12.24 -39.45
C SER A 415 9.62 13.73 -39.10
N PHE A 416 8.45 14.14 -38.64
CA PHE A 416 8.26 15.42 -37.96
C PHE A 416 8.07 15.15 -36.47
N TYR A 417 9.12 15.33 -35.68
CA TYR A 417 9.01 15.45 -34.22
C TYR A 417 9.87 16.64 -33.77
N PRO A 418 9.35 17.55 -32.93
CA PRO A 418 10.14 18.57 -32.29
C PRO A 418 10.93 17.94 -31.13
N THR A 419 12.25 18.08 -31.18
CA THR A 419 13.15 17.75 -30.07
C THR A 419 12.91 18.73 -28.92
N ILE A 420 12.33 18.27 -27.82
CA ILE A 420 12.38 19.00 -26.54
C ILE A 420 13.73 18.68 -25.90
N SER A 421 14.70 19.56 -26.13
CA SER A 421 16.00 19.53 -25.47
C SER A 421 15.86 19.96 -24.01
N PHE A 422 16.13 19.06 -23.07
CA PHE A 422 16.55 19.48 -21.73
C PHE A 422 17.95 20.10 -21.88
N VAL A 423 18.05 21.41 -21.68
CA VAL A 423 19.35 22.09 -21.53
C VAL A 423 19.96 21.60 -20.23
N GLN A 424 20.84 20.61 -20.31
CA GLN A 424 21.84 20.37 -19.28
C GLN A 424 22.87 21.48 -19.41
N ASP A 425 22.84 22.44 -18.49
CA ASP A 425 23.85 23.49 -18.39
C ASP A 425 25.16 22.83 -17.90
N THR A 426 26.02 22.47 -18.85
CA THR A 426 27.33 21.85 -18.61
C THR A 426 28.38 22.85 -18.14
N SER A 427 28.05 24.15 -18.03
CA SER A 427 29.01 25.21 -17.71
C SER A 427 29.49 25.23 -16.25
N LEU A 428 28.76 24.57 -15.33
CA LEU A 428 29.09 24.57 -13.90
C LEU A 428 30.14 23.50 -13.50
N ILE A 429 30.28 22.42 -14.30
CA ILE A 429 31.25 21.33 -14.03
C ILE A 429 32.67 21.71 -14.48
N GLU A 430 32.81 22.56 -15.50
CA GLU A 430 34.10 23.05 -15.97
C GLU A 430 34.72 24.08 -14.98
N GLN A 431 33.88 24.87 -14.28
CA GLN A 431 34.35 25.89 -13.32
C GLN A 431 34.86 25.32 -12.00
N LEU A 432 34.57 24.04 -11.68
CA LEU A 432 35.06 23.37 -10.48
C LEU A 432 36.39 22.63 -10.69
N ARG A 433 36.94 22.59 -11.92
CA ARG A 433 38.20 21.90 -12.22
C ARG A 433 39.47 22.75 -12.09
N THR A 434 39.36 24.06 -11.88
CA THR A 434 40.53 24.96 -11.87
C THR A 434 40.57 25.84 -10.62
N ARG A 435 40.96 25.27 -9.48
CA ARG A 435 41.61 26.04 -8.40
C ARG A 435 42.58 25.16 -7.60
N PRO A 436 43.86 25.52 -7.51
CA PRO A 436 44.82 24.83 -6.67
C PRO A 436 44.76 25.40 -5.26
N HIS A 437 44.60 24.54 -4.25
CA HIS A 437 44.84 24.90 -2.86
C HIS A 437 45.96 24.02 -2.29
N SER A 438 47.14 24.63 -2.26
CA SER A 438 48.22 24.33 -1.33
C SER A 438 47.75 24.54 0.11
N PHE A 439 47.88 23.52 0.95
CA PHE A 439 48.10 23.72 2.39
C PHE A 439 49.02 22.63 2.92
N ALA A 440 50.04 23.11 3.62
CA ALA A 440 51.11 22.36 4.23
C ALA A 440 50.76 21.93 5.66
N GLY A 441 51.40 20.84 6.10
CA GLY A 441 51.93 20.70 7.45
C GLY A 441 51.02 20.05 8.50
N GLY A 442 51.39 18.85 8.95
CA GLY A 442 50.85 18.22 10.15
C GLY A 442 51.36 16.79 10.33
N GLU A 443 52.58 16.66 10.84
CA GLU A 443 53.21 15.41 11.29
C GLU A 443 52.43 14.74 12.44
N GLY A 444 52.51 13.41 12.55
CA GLY A 444 52.08 12.69 13.75
C GLY A 444 51.89 11.17 13.65
N THR A 445 53.01 10.44 13.62
CA THR A 445 53.27 9.13 14.30
C THR A 445 52.33 7.92 14.15
N ALA A 446 52.92 6.84 13.61
CA ALA A 446 52.49 5.43 13.64
C ALA A 446 52.54 4.80 15.06
N PRO A 447 51.99 3.58 15.24
CA PRO A 447 52.90 2.42 15.17
C PRO A 447 52.30 1.09 14.65
N ALA A 448 53.25 0.27 14.17
CA ALA A 448 53.46 -1.18 14.34
C ALA A 448 52.46 -2.23 13.79
N THR A 449 52.96 -2.85 12.73
CA THR A 449 52.84 -4.21 12.21
C THR A 449 52.78 -5.32 13.26
N GLU A 450 51.86 -6.29 13.09
CA GLU A 450 52.07 -7.68 13.54
C GLU A 450 51.65 -8.68 12.46
N THR A 451 52.56 -9.62 12.22
CA THR A 451 52.54 -10.69 11.23
C THR A 451 52.14 -11.97 11.96
N SER A 452 51.20 -12.77 11.45
CA SER A 452 51.14 -14.19 11.84
C SER A 452 50.54 -15.11 10.78
N GLN A 453 51.45 -15.86 10.18
CA GLN A 453 51.47 -17.30 9.88
C GLN A 453 50.21 -18.05 9.43
N ALA A 454 50.45 -18.73 8.29
CA ALA A 454 49.68 -19.80 7.70
C ALA A 454 49.67 -21.10 8.53
N SER A 455 48.58 -21.86 8.39
CA SER A 455 48.59 -23.31 8.61
C SER A 455 47.65 -23.98 7.60
N ALA A 456 48.19 -24.98 6.92
CA ALA A 456 47.51 -25.85 5.98
C ALA A 456 46.95 -27.08 6.70
N SER A 457 45.77 -27.56 6.29
CA SER A 457 45.32 -28.92 6.61
C SER A 457 44.47 -29.49 5.49
N SER A 458 44.77 -30.74 5.15
CA SER A 458 44.36 -31.54 3.99
C SER A 458 43.19 -32.50 4.27
N GLY A 459 42.28 -32.66 3.29
CA GLY A 459 41.52 -33.88 2.93
C GLY A 459 40.44 -34.40 3.91
N PRO A 460 39.37 -35.11 3.46
CA PRO A 460 39.41 -36.24 2.52
C PRO A 460 38.28 -36.23 1.43
N PRO A 461 38.19 -37.24 0.52
CA PRO A 461 37.55 -37.11 -0.79
C PRO A 461 36.06 -37.48 -0.83
N VAL A 462 35.31 -36.85 -1.72
CA VAL A 462 33.87 -37.09 -1.97
C VAL A 462 33.69 -37.87 -3.29
N ALA A 463 32.86 -38.91 -3.25
CA ALA A 463 32.52 -39.82 -4.33
C ALA A 463 31.62 -39.18 -5.42
N PRO A 464 31.60 -39.71 -6.67
CA PRO A 464 30.89 -39.09 -7.78
C PRO A 464 29.39 -39.44 -7.78
N SER A 465 28.53 -38.42 -7.81
CA SER A 465 27.08 -38.57 -7.97
C SER A 465 26.66 -38.59 -9.45
N VAL A 466 25.81 -39.55 -9.76
CA VAL A 466 25.19 -39.86 -11.05
C VAL A 466 24.37 -38.69 -11.60
N GLN A 467 24.59 -38.35 -12.88
CA GLN A 467 23.82 -37.36 -13.63
C GLN A 467 22.46 -37.93 -14.06
N HIS A 468 21.36 -37.29 -13.65
CA HIS A 468 20.04 -37.45 -14.27
C HIS A 468 19.75 -36.26 -15.18
N THR A 469 19.55 -36.56 -16.47
CA THR A 469 19.16 -35.61 -17.51
C THR A 469 17.65 -35.29 -17.40
N PRO A 470 17.23 -34.03 -17.18
CA PRO A 470 15.83 -33.67 -17.33
C PRO A 470 15.54 -33.23 -18.77
N THR A 471 14.58 -33.90 -19.38
CA THR A 471 14.01 -33.57 -20.69
C THR A 471 13.31 -32.21 -20.65
N ARG A 472 13.77 -31.29 -21.51
CA ARG A 472 13.28 -29.91 -21.61
C ARG A 472 11.92 -29.88 -22.34
N LYS A 473 10.84 -29.66 -21.60
CA LYS A 473 9.52 -29.30 -22.17
C LYS A 473 9.58 -27.91 -22.77
N VAL A 474 9.09 -27.77 -24.00
CA VAL A 474 8.90 -26.50 -24.73
C VAL A 474 7.93 -25.62 -23.93
N ARG A 475 8.43 -24.50 -23.39
CA ARG A 475 7.64 -23.52 -22.63
C ARG A 475 6.90 -22.61 -23.61
N LYS A 476 5.57 -22.71 -23.64
CA LYS A 476 4.68 -21.67 -24.20
C LYS A 476 4.88 -20.36 -23.43
N ARG A 477 4.75 -19.22 -24.12
CA ARG A 477 4.70 -17.86 -23.55
C ARG A 477 3.77 -17.85 -22.32
N LEU A 478 4.35 -17.76 -21.13
CA LEU A 478 3.63 -17.62 -19.87
C LEU A 478 3.36 -16.13 -19.67
N MET A 479 2.13 -15.70 -19.94
CA MET A 479 1.60 -14.44 -19.45
C MET A 479 1.52 -14.52 -17.92
N ARG A 480 1.95 -13.41 -17.29
CA ARG A 480 1.88 -13.05 -15.86
C ARG A 480 0.95 -13.96 -15.03
N ARG A 481 1.54 -14.88 -14.25
CA ARG A 481 0.81 -15.76 -13.32
C ARG A 481 0.28 -14.96 -12.12
N GLU A 482 -0.90 -15.35 -11.64
CA GLU A 482 -1.45 -14.94 -10.33
C GLU A 482 -0.48 -15.31 -9.21
N ILE A 483 -0.23 -14.36 -8.28
CA ILE A 483 0.81 -14.48 -7.22
C ILE A 483 0.24 -14.91 -5.86
N TYR A 484 -1.03 -15.27 -5.73
CA TYR A 484 -1.54 -15.81 -4.46
C TYR A 484 -2.53 -16.96 -4.67
N PRO A 485 -2.25 -18.20 -4.21
CA PRO A 485 -3.32 -19.15 -3.96
C PRO A 485 -4.18 -18.63 -2.79
N VAL A 486 -5.50 -18.67 -2.95
CA VAL A 486 -6.44 -18.41 -1.84
C VAL A 486 -6.20 -19.51 -0.79
N PRO A 487 -5.86 -19.18 0.48
CA PRO A 487 -5.73 -20.21 1.50
C PRO A 487 -7.09 -20.90 1.69
N HIS A 488 -7.10 -22.23 1.70
CA HIS A 488 -8.28 -22.98 2.12
C HIS A 488 -8.52 -22.71 3.61
N TYR A 489 -9.52 -21.89 3.90
CA TYR A 489 -9.98 -21.62 5.26
C TYR A 489 -10.52 -22.92 5.88
N ASN A 490 -9.91 -23.36 6.98
CA ASN A 490 -10.42 -24.48 7.78
C ASN A 490 -11.29 -23.93 8.93
N PRO A 491 -12.63 -24.01 8.83
CA PRO A 491 -13.54 -23.45 9.84
C PRO A 491 -13.42 -24.11 11.23
N ASN A 492 -12.74 -25.25 11.34
CA ASN A 492 -12.62 -26.02 12.59
C ASN A 492 -11.53 -25.49 13.56
N LEU A 493 -10.77 -24.45 13.18
CA LEU A 493 -9.67 -23.90 13.99
C LEU A 493 -10.01 -22.60 14.73
N LEU A 494 -11.27 -22.17 14.75
CA LEU A 494 -11.69 -20.99 15.53
C LEU A 494 -11.54 -21.25 17.04
N PRO A 495 -10.75 -20.44 17.78
CA PRO A 495 -10.61 -20.62 19.21
C PRO A 495 -11.96 -20.36 19.93
N PRO A 496 -12.35 -21.17 20.93
CA PRO A 496 -13.66 -21.06 21.60
C PRO A 496 -13.91 -19.71 22.32
N HIS A 497 -12.88 -18.88 22.53
CA HIS A 497 -13.04 -17.54 23.07
C HIS A 497 -13.59 -16.52 22.06
N TYR A 498 -13.40 -16.73 20.75
CA TYR A 498 -13.91 -15.83 19.70
C TYR A 498 -15.43 -15.90 19.54
N LEU A 499 -16.02 -17.09 19.70
CA LEU A 499 -17.49 -17.29 19.70
C LEU A 499 -18.18 -16.58 20.88
N ARG A 500 -17.49 -16.41 22.01
CA ARG A 500 -18.01 -15.66 23.16
C ARG A 500 -17.94 -14.15 22.93
N LEU A 501 -16.86 -13.65 22.33
CA LEU A 501 -16.67 -12.23 22.04
C LEU A 501 -17.61 -11.70 20.94
N THR A 502 -17.85 -12.48 19.89
CA THR A 502 -18.81 -12.10 18.84
C THR A 502 -20.25 -12.05 19.37
N GLY A 503 -20.62 -12.99 20.25
CA GLY A 503 -21.92 -12.94 20.94
C GLY A 503 -22.12 -11.70 21.80
N VAL A 504 -21.10 -11.29 22.57
CA VAL A 504 -21.16 -10.10 23.43
C VAL A 504 -21.14 -8.81 22.61
N ALA A 505 -20.32 -8.72 21.56
CA ALA A 505 -20.28 -7.55 20.67
C ALA A 505 -21.61 -7.35 19.93
N LEU A 506 -22.22 -8.44 19.44
CA LEU A 506 -23.53 -8.39 18.79
C LEU A 506 -24.63 -7.95 19.76
N VAL A 507 -24.59 -8.42 21.03
CA VAL A 507 -25.51 -7.99 22.08
C VAL A 507 -25.30 -6.51 22.43
N CYS A 508 -24.06 -6.02 22.52
CA CYS A 508 -23.79 -4.60 22.77
C CYS A 508 -24.32 -3.72 21.63
N ILE A 509 -24.10 -4.10 20.38
CA ILE A 509 -24.55 -3.32 19.21
C ILE A 509 -26.08 -3.35 19.08
N LEU A 510 -26.72 -4.50 19.35
CA LEU A 510 -28.16 -4.66 19.18
C LEU A 510 -28.99 -4.19 20.38
N VAL A 511 -28.42 -4.13 21.58
CA VAL A 511 -29.17 -3.79 22.82
C VAL A 511 -28.77 -2.43 23.38
N VAL A 512 -27.48 -2.10 23.45
CA VAL A 512 -27.01 -0.88 24.14
C VAL A 512 -27.20 0.37 23.26
N VAL A 513 -26.94 0.25 21.96
CA VAL A 513 -27.09 1.39 21.02
C VAL A 513 -28.54 1.88 20.95
N PRO A 514 -29.59 1.02 20.82
CA PRO A 514 -30.96 1.51 20.79
C PRO A 514 -31.45 2.11 22.12
N ILE A 515 -31.00 1.57 23.27
CA ILE A 515 -31.39 2.06 24.60
C ILE A 515 -30.84 3.46 24.86
N THR A 516 -29.56 3.70 24.54
CA THR A 516 -28.94 5.02 24.69
C THR A 516 -29.59 6.06 23.77
N MET A 517 -29.97 5.69 22.54
CA MET A 517 -30.62 6.61 21.60
C MET A 517 -32.09 6.92 21.97
N SER A 518 -32.82 6.00 22.62
CA SER A 518 -34.21 6.20 23.08
C SER A 518 -34.35 7.36 24.09
N THR A 519 -33.33 7.59 24.92
CA THR A 519 -33.37 8.62 25.97
C THR A 519 -33.34 10.06 25.45
N GLN A 520 -33.06 10.30 24.16
CA GLN A 520 -32.89 11.64 23.59
C GLN A 520 -34.09 12.21 22.81
N GLY A 521 -35.26 11.57 22.83
CA GLY A 521 -36.54 12.25 22.51
C GLY A 521 -36.75 12.72 21.06
N TYR A 522 -36.31 11.96 20.05
CA TYR A 522 -36.53 12.32 18.63
C TYR A 522 -37.80 11.70 18.00
N PRO A 523 -38.62 12.46 17.25
CA PRO A 523 -39.91 12.02 16.72
C PRO A 523 -39.84 11.04 15.53
N TYR A 524 -38.68 10.82 14.91
CA TYR A 524 -38.49 9.86 13.80
C TYR A 524 -38.26 8.40 14.27
N MET A 525 -38.30 8.14 15.57
CA MET A 525 -37.88 6.88 16.19
C MET A 525 -38.76 5.66 15.91
N LYS A 526 -40.06 5.84 15.61
CA LYS A 526 -40.96 4.69 15.40
C LYS A 526 -40.57 3.85 14.18
N SER A 527 -40.16 4.48 13.08
CA SER A 527 -39.72 3.74 11.88
C SER A 527 -38.38 3.06 12.07
N ILE A 528 -37.46 3.68 12.82
CA ILE A 528 -36.14 3.11 13.10
C ILE A 528 -36.27 1.92 14.06
N CYS A 529 -37.03 2.04 15.14
CA CYS A 529 -37.30 0.91 16.04
C CYS A 529 -37.99 -0.25 15.30
N PHE A 530 -38.95 0.03 14.42
CA PHE A 530 -39.62 -1.02 13.64
C PHE A 530 -38.66 -1.69 12.66
N PHE A 531 -37.74 -0.94 12.04
CA PHE A 531 -36.72 -1.49 11.16
C PHE A 531 -35.71 -2.35 11.94
N VAL A 532 -35.22 -1.88 13.10
CA VAL A 532 -34.31 -2.63 13.97
C VAL A 532 -34.96 -3.91 14.49
N LEU A 533 -36.21 -3.86 14.95
CA LEU A 533 -36.97 -5.05 15.37
C LEU A 533 -37.14 -6.04 14.21
N ARG A 534 -37.45 -5.56 13.00
CA ARG A 534 -37.59 -6.42 11.81
C ARG A 534 -36.27 -7.06 11.42
N SER A 535 -35.15 -6.33 11.53
CA SER A 535 -33.80 -6.87 11.31
C SER A 535 -33.40 -7.89 12.39
N ILE A 536 -33.72 -7.65 13.65
CA ILE A 536 -33.51 -8.61 14.74
C ILE A 536 -34.32 -9.89 14.48
N PHE A 537 -35.59 -9.78 14.10
CA PHE A 537 -36.43 -10.94 13.75
C PHE A 537 -35.90 -11.70 12.52
N PHE A 538 -35.39 -10.99 11.51
CA PHE A 538 -34.79 -11.61 10.33
C PHE A 538 -33.51 -12.38 10.69
N LEU A 539 -32.62 -11.78 11.48
CA LEU A 539 -31.39 -12.42 11.97
C LEU A 539 -31.69 -13.62 12.86
N ALA A 540 -32.70 -13.54 13.73
CA ALA A 540 -33.14 -14.66 14.55
C ALA A 540 -33.66 -15.83 13.68
N LYS A 541 -34.41 -15.55 12.61
CA LYS A 541 -34.86 -16.58 11.65
C LYS A 541 -33.70 -17.21 10.88
N LEU A 542 -32.75 -16.40 10.42
CA LEU A 542 -31.57 -16.88 9.70
C LEU A 542 -30.70 -17.77 10.60
N PHE A 543 -30.53 -17.37 11.87
CA PHE A 543 -29.81 -18.15 12.86
C PHE A 543 -30.51 -19.48 13.18
N LEU A 544 -31.84 -19.47 13.40
CA LEU A 544 -32.61 -20.70 13.60
C LEU A 544 -32.53 -21.65 12.39
N TRP A 545 -32.53 -21.09 11.16
CA TRP A 545 -32.34 -21.87 9.94
C TRP A 545 -30.94 -22.51 9.89
N ALA A 546 -29.88 -21.76 10.22
CA ALA A 546 -28.51 -22.28 10.29
C ALA A 546 -28.36 -23.36 11.38
N CYS A 547 -28.95 -23.15 12.57
CA CYS A 547 -28.98 -24.16 13.63
C CYS A 547 -29.71 -25.43 13.19
N ARG A 548 -30.82 -25.30 12.45
CA ARG A 548 -31.56 -26.45 11.91
C ARG A 548 -30.74 -27.21 10.88
N ALA A 549 -30.08 -26.52 9.95
CA ALA A 549 -29.21 -27.12 8.96
C ALA A 549 -28.02 -27.85 9.63
N PHE A 550 -27.41 -27.24 10.65
CA PHE A 550 -26.33 -27.84 11.42
C PHE A 550 -26.81 -29.07 12.22
N LEU A 551 -27.96 -29.00 12.87
CA LEU A 551 -28.58 -30.15 13.56
C LEU A 551 -28.90 -31.29 12.60
N GLN A 552 -29.33 -30.98 11.37
CA GLN A 552 -29.65 -31.96 10.35
C GLN A 552 -28.38 -32.63 9.80
N GLN A 553 -27.31 -31.87 9.58
CA GLN A 553 -25.98 -32.40 9.23
C GLN A 553 -25.42 -33.30 10.35
N CYS A 554 -25.55 -32.89 11.62
CA CYS A 554 -25.12 -33.70 12.76
C CYS A 554 -25.99 -34.95 12.99
N LEU A 555 -27.24 -34.96 12.53
CA LEU A 555 -28.12 -36.14 12.56
C LEU A 555 -27.71 -37.17 11.50
N GLU A 556 -27.05 -36.74 10.43
CA GLU A 556 -26.60 -37.61 9.33
C GLU A 556 -25.22 -38.26 9.62
N ASP A 557 -24.38 -37.67 10.49
CA ASP A 557 -22.98 -38.09 10.74
C ASP A 557 -22.70 -38.94 12.01
N MET A 558 -23.62 -39.85 12.38
CA MET A 558 -23.42 -40.98 13.33
C MET A 558 -23.36 -40.73 14.86
N ALA A 559 -23.67 -41.85 15.56
CA ALA A 559 -23.94 -42.03 16.97
C ALA A 559 -22.68 -42.11 17.85
N ASP A 560 -22.62 -41.21 18.84
CA ASP A 560 -22.10 -41.39 20.22
C ASP A 560 -21.69 -40.03 20.84
N THR A 561 -21.50 -39.00 20.03
CA THR A 561 -21.36 -37.58 20.47
C THR A 561 -22.71 -36.85 20.64
N LEU A 562 -23.81 -37.51 20.26
CA LEU A 562 -25.15 -36.94 20.17
C LEU A 562 -25.70 -36.45 21.51
N VAL A 563 -25.46 -37.17 22.61
CA VAL A 563 -26.08 -36.82 23.92
C VAL A 563 -25.50 -35.52 24.49
N SER A 564 -24.19 -35.28 24.34
CA SER A 564 -23.54 -34.06 24.82
C SER A 564 -23.85 -32.86 23.94
N ALA A 565 -23.87 -33.05 22.62
CA ALA A 565 -24.27 -32.01 21.67
C ALA A 565 -25.76 -31.64 21.85
N VAL A 566 -26.66 -32.61 21.96
CA VAL A 566 -28.10 -32.37 22.21
C VAL A 566 -28.32 -31.69 23.56
N LYS A 567 -27.60 -32.09 24.62
CA LYS A 567 -27.68 -31.39 25.92
C LYS A 567 -27.20 -29.93 25.84
N LEU A 568 -26.15 -29.64 25.07
CA LEU A 568 -25.66 -28.28 24.87
C LEU A 568 -26.64 -27.46 24.04
N SER A 569 -27.18 -28.03 22.96
CA SER A 569 -28.20 -27.41 22.11
C SER A 569 -29.48 -27.10 22.87
N ILE A 570 -29.97 -28.02 23.71
CA ILE A 570 -31.15 -27.79 24.55
C ILE A 570 -30.88 -26.67 25.56
N LYS A 571 -29.71 -26.66 26.22
CA LYS A 571 -29.35 -25.57 27.14
C LYS A 571 -29.27 -24.22 26.44
N LEU A 572 -28.74 -24.18 25.22
CA LEU A 572 -28.66 -22.96 24.42
C LEU A 572 -30.05 -22.47 23.97
N VAL A 573 -30.93 -23.38 23.54
CA VAL A 573 -32.33 -23.05 23.19
C VAL A 573 -33.09 -22.52 24.40
N ILE A 574 -32.94 -23.15 25.58
CA ILE A 574 -33.56 -22.66 26.83
C ILE A 574 -33.01 -21.28 27.21
N PHE A 575 -31.71 -21.07 27.08
CA PHE A 575 -31.09 -19.77 27.36
C PHE A 575 -31.62 -18.67 26.42
N LEU A 576 -31.71 -18.96 25.13
CA LEU A 576 -32.25 -18.04 24.13
C LEU A 576 -33.75 -17.77 24.35
N ALA A 577 -34.54 -18.78 24.71
CA ALA A 577 -35.95 -18.59 25.05
C ALA A 577 -36.13 -17.67 26.27
N LYS A 578 -35.28 -17.82 27.29
CA LYS A 578 -35.25 -16.90 28.46
C LYS A 578 -34.86 -15.48 28.05
N LEU A 579 -33.86 -15.32 27.19
CA LEU A 579 -33.45 -14.00 26.69
C LEU A 579 -34.58 -13.32 25.91
N VAL A 580 -35.26 -14.05 25.02
CA VAL A 580 -36.42 -13.55 24.27
C VAL A 580 -37.56 -13.16 25.22
N ALA A 581 -37.85 -13.98 26.24
CA ALA A 581 -38.87 -13.65 27.24
C ALA A 581 -38.52 -12.37 28.01
N ILE A 582 -37.24 -12.17 28.39
CA ILE A 582 -36.77 -10.94 29.04
C ILE A 582 -36.94 -9.73 28.10
N LEU A 583 -36.58 -9.87 26.82
CA LEU A 583 -36.73 -8.78 25.85
C LEU A 583 -38.21 -8.41 25.61
N ILE A 584 -39.09 -9.40 25.54
CA ILE A 584 -40.55 -9.18 25.45
C ILE A 584 -41.05 -8.48 26.71
N PHE A 585 -40.62 -8.91 27.89
CA PHE A 585 -40.98 -8.29 29.16
C PHE A 585 -40.53 -6.82 29.22
N CYS A 586 -39.27 -6.53 28.86
CA CYS A 586 -38.75 -5.17 28.80
C CYS A 586 -39.53 -4.30 27.81
N ALA A 587 -39.87 -4.84 26.63
CA ALA A 587 -40.71 -4.13 25.67
C ALA A 587 -42.11 -3.84 26.23
N PHE A 588 -42.69 -4.77 26.98
CA PHE A 588 -43.99 -4.59 27.63
C PHE A 588 -43.95 -3.52 28.73
N CYS A 589 -42.90 -3.51 29.57
CA CYS A 589 -42.68 -2.47 30.58
C CYS A 589 -42.55 -1.08 29.95
N LEU A 590 -41.79 -0.95 28.86
CA LEU A 590 -41.65 0.33 28.14
C LEU A 590 -42.97 0.81 27.53
N ILE A 591 -43.82 -0.12 27.07
CA ILE A 591 -45.17 0.22 26.58
C ILE A 591 -46.04 0.73 27.74
N ILE A 592 -46.01 0.07 28.90
CA ILE A 592 -46.79 0.48 30.09
C ILE A 592 -46.36 1.87 30.57
N GLU A 593 -45.06 2.11 30.73
CA GLU A 593 -44.53 3.44 31.13
C GLU A 593 -44.91 4.53 30.10
N GLY A 594 -44.88 4.18 28.82
CA GLY A 594 -45.32 5.06 27.73
C GLY A 594 -46.80 5.41 27.83
N THR A 595 -47.66 4.45 28.21
CA THR A 595 -49.10 4.68 28.39
C THR A 595 -49.41 5.51 29.64
N GLU A 596 -48.77 5.24 30.78
CA GLU A 596 -48.96 6.04 32.00
C GLU A 596 -48.45 7.48 31.83
N SER A 597 -47.32 7.66 31.14
CA SER A 597 -46.80 9.00 30.83
C SER A 597 -47.74 9.80 29.94
N ARG A 598 -48.45 9.13 29.02
CA ARG A 598 -49.45 9.75 28.15
C ARG A 598 -50.71 10.14 28.90
N GLU A 599 -51.13 9.30 29.86
CA GLU A 599 -52.28 9.57 30.72
C GLU A 599 -51.99 10.69 31.75
N ARG A 600 -50.76 10.77 32.28
CA ARG A 600 -50.35 11.91 33.13
C ARG A 600 -50.34 13.22 32.35
N ARG A 601 -49.86 13.21 31.10
CA ARG A 601 -49.88 14.41 30.23
C ARG A 601 -51.30 14.82 29.85
N SER A 602 -52.20 13.88 29.54
CA SER A 602 -53.60 14.22 29.26
C SER A 602 -54.31 14.76 30.50
N ARG A 603 -54.07 14.21 31.70
CA ARG A 603 -54.64 14.77 32.95
C ARG A 603 -54.13 16.16 33.29
N GLN A 604 -52.85 16.47 33.02
CA GLN A 604 -52.31 17.83 33.18
C GLN A 604 -52.90 18.83 32.17
N GLN A 605 -53.32 18.37 31.00
CA GLN A 605 -53.89 19.22 29.95
C GLN A 605 -55.37 19.56 30.16
N TYR A 606 -56.06 18.91 31.11
CA TYR A 606 -57.43 19.23 31.54
C TYR A 606 -57.48 20.06 32.84
N GLN A 607 -56.33 20.37 33.46
CA GLN A 607 -56.24 21.20 34.67
C GLN A 607 -55.77 22.65 34.40
N TYR A 608 -55.61 23.01 33.13
CA TYR A 608 -55.49 24.38 32.62
C TYR A 608 -56.68 24.66 31.71
#